data_AF-A0A6A5KRE5-F1
#
_entry.id   AF-A0A6A5KRE5-F1
#
_cell.length_a   1.000
_cell.length_b   1.000
_cell.length_c   1.000
_cell.angle_alpha   90.00
_cell.angle_beta   90.00
_cell.angle_gamma   90.00
#
_symmetry.space_group_name_H-M   'P 1'
#
loop_
_entity.id
_entity.type
_entity.pdbx_description
1 polymer ?
#
loop_
_entity_poly.entity_id
_entity_poly.type
_entity_poly.pdbx_seq_one_letter_code
_entity_poly.pdbx_strand_id
1 'polypeptide(L)'
;MEKETIVRSWDFQSPFAKRWNQRYDEAEIPDDDYSFVDALRDNPLEPKRNSIELFLRPYPEDNISLDLEAIIRLCQDVKALDLDGQTKATIWLDDRTYTAYHQTQITSRSLESPQSHEIIPKLGFNVQGGQLLDDDRNGPTTTSASGAPENQPVDSPSARYSPTSRRYKVPLTAKMLYTELKKKRFDFENSPDSDRRVIFVLNPDRNDFLALVETVSQHQHVALRDAIAKFLGFRPSLEISLSTTGIPLYHFSYSLPFFAMRRDIHHRKKNATIPDREWLDLYFIARVLPESTEDGELGIYPAQITVQICGTSAKQYIVYGFEDTDFDPDREFGEDEFSLTDYHADQTAKGELDANRPIWNPREYFLATLKVRSQQVSKEWERLVRTMESAYNYCFPHSFPWNQCMLQLLQRLLPVLEDTIEVWKGFIGPKGDIHYFDDLTSAPCAARIQGTLHDIDRNFDNLATLYRQLLRIQKQCEKEQSSLETRLVLQNNRNTDLMVLYLCPVSMVTSFFGIQKPIMSIQPSGLTFFGLTVLVMAFVQVIRLAMTKRTYRPRWCDTAAIRARGILQGGRANIAENPIGSRVIQRIRTHSWYKKSK
;
A
#
# COMPACT_ATOMS: atom_id res chain seq x y z
N MET A 1 31.91 0.50 13.20
CA MET A 1 30.98 0.99 12.18
C MET A 1 29.95 1.81 12.93
N GLU A 2 30.27 3.08 13.14
CA GLU A 2 29.44 4.03 13.90
C GLU A 2 28.10 4.19 13.20
N LYS A 3 27.01 4.00 13.95
CA LYS A 3 25.71 4.53 13.55
C LYS A 3 25.85 6.06 13.62
N GLU A 4 26.26 6.69 12.51
CA GLU A 4 26.00 8.10 12.28
C GLU A 4 24.51 8.28 12.51
N THR A 5 24.18 8.81 13.69
CA THR A 5 22.83 9.25 14.00
C THR A 5 22.59 10.36 13.01
N ILE A 6 21.75 10.09 12.02
CA ILE A 6 21.35 11.02 10.97
C ILE A 6 20.55 12.14 11.65
N VAL A 7 21.24 13.03 12.36
CA VAL A 7 20.79 14.39 12.58
C VAL A 7 21.09 15.09 11.27
N ARG A 8 20.27 14.82 10.24
CA ARG A 8 20.25 15.64 9.03
C ARG A 8 19.92 17.05 9.52
N SER A 9 20.89 17.95 9.50
CA SER A 9 20.62 19.37 9.69
C SER A 9 19.74 19.82 8.53
N TRP A 10 18.48 20.14 8.82
CA TRP A 10 17.47 20.57 7.84
C TRP A 10 17.69 22.02 7.37
N ASP A 11 18.94 22.51 7.38
CA ASP A 11 19.27 23.94 7.45
C ASP A 11 19.41 24.67 6.10
N PHE A 12 18.82 24.17 5.02
CA PHE A 12 18.75 24.91 3.74
C PHE A 12 17.38 25.53 3.53
N GLN A 13 17.18 26.76 4.01
CA GLN A 13 15.95 27.52 3.77
C GLN A 13 15.93 28.08 2.34
N SER A 14 15.35 27.32 1.42
CA SER A 14 14.95 27.83 0.11
C SER A 14 13.95 28.99 0.29
N PRO A 15 13.99 30.06 -0.53
CA PRO A 15 12.93 31.09 -0.54
C PRO A 15 11.56 30.52 -0.97
N PHE A 16 11.55 29.32 -1.54
CA PHE A 16 10.34 28.55 -1.86
C PHE A 16 10.04 27.48 -0.80
N ALA A 17 10.65 27.58 0.39
CA ALA A 17 10.38 26.67 1.49
C ALA A 17 8.91 26.79 1.89
N LYS A 18 8.24 25.64 1.86
CA LYS A 18 6.87 25.45 2.30
C LYS A 18 6.78 25.77 3.79
N ARG A 19 5.89 26.69 4.19
CA ARG A 19 5.70 27.12 5.58
C ARG A 19 4.23 27.29 5.91
N TRP A 20 3.88 27.00 7.17
CA TRP A 20 2.58 27.33 7.71
C TRP A 20 2.41 28.86 7.73
N ASN A 21 1.31 29.36 7.19
CA ASN A 21 1.04 30.78 7.16
C ASN A 21 0.22 31.18 8.39
N GLN A 22 0.67 32.20 9.13
CA GLN A 22 -0.04 32.73 10.29
C GLN A 22 -1.49 33.16 9.99
N ARG A 23 -1.81 33.45 8.72
CA ARG A 23 -3.19 33.71 8.28
C ARG A 23 -4.16 32.60 8.65
N TYR A 24 -3.72 31.34 8.71
CA TYR A 24 -4.59 30.24 9.13
C TYR A 24 -4.88 30.25 10.64
N ASP A 25 -4.03 30.87 11.45
CA ASP A 25 -4.26 30.98 12.90
C ASP A 25 -5.26 32.13 13.21
N GLU A 26 -5.35 33.10 12.29
CA GLU A 26 -6.14 34.33 12.41
C GLU A 26 -7.40 34.35 11.53
N ALA A 27 -7.57 33.36 10.64
CA ALA A 27 -8.66 33.35 9.67
C ALA A 27 -10.03 33.36 10.36
N GLU A 28 -10.91 34.22 9.85
CA GLU A 28 -12.31 34.27 10.23
C GLU A 28 -13.04 33.00 9.78
N ILE A 29 -14.07 32.67 10.53
CA ILE A 29 -14.97 31.55 10.27
C ILE A 29 -15.77 31.91 9.01
N PRO A 30 -15.76 31.08 7.95
CA PRO A 30 -16.66 31.31 6.84
C PRO A 30 -18.11 31.26 7.34
N ASP A 31 -18.86 32.34 7.14
CA ASP A 31 -20.30 32.41 7.49
C ASP A 31 -21.13 31.38 6.68
N ASP A 32 -20.59 30.91 5.56
CA ASP A 32 -21.28 30.11 4.56
C ASP A 32 -20.92 28.62 4.66
N ASP A 33 -21.82 27.85 5.29
CA ASP A 33 -21.80 26.38 5.32
C ASP A 33 -22.84 25.76 4.37
N TYR A 34 -23.15 26.45 3.26
CA TYR A 34 -24.08 25.95 2.25
C TYR A 34 -23.51 24.74 1.51
N SER A 35 -24.38 23.76 1.25
CA SER A 35 -24.04 22.61 0.42
C SER A 35 -23.63 23.06 -0.97
N PHE A 36 -22.47 22.59 -1.42
CA PHE A 36 -21.92 22.85 -2.75
C PHE A 36 -22.89 22.41 -3.85
N VAL A 37 -23.48 21.23 -3.70
CA VAL A 37 -24.39 20.67 -4.69
C VAL A 37 -25.71 21.44 -4.72
N ASP A 38 -26.23 21.86 -3.56
CA ASP A 38 -27.46 22.66 -3.51
C ASP A 38 -27.23 24.04 -4.17
N ALA A 39 -26.08 24.68 -3.93
CA ALA A 39 -25.71 25.93 -4.58
C ALA A 39 -25.63 25.81 -6.12
N LEU A 40 -25.18 24.66 -6.63
CA LEU A 40 -25.17 24.40 -8.08
C LEU A 40 -26.57 24.11 -8.63
N ARG A 41 -27.44 23.41 -7.88
CA ARG A 41 -28.83 23.12 -8.31
C ARG A 41 -29.68 24.37 -8.43
N ASP A 42 -29.43 25.36 -7.58
CA ASP A 42 -30.14 26.63 -7.61
C ASP A 42 -29.75 27.49 -8.83
N ASN A 43 -28.72 27.10 -9.58
CA ASN A 43 -28.32 27.77 -10.82
C ASN A 43 -29.28 27.41 -11.97
N PRO A 44 -30.07 28.37 -12.50
CA PRO A 44 -31.09 28.09 -13.53
C PRO A 44 -30.50 27.69 -14.89
N LEU A 45 -29.19 27.85 -15.09
CA LEU A 45 -28.51 27.51 -16.34
C LEU A 45 -28.02 26.06 -16.39
N GLU A 46 -28.01 25.35 -15.26
CA GLU A 46 -27.48 23.99 -15.21
C GLU A 46 -28.55 22.95 -15.59
N PRO A 47 -28.24 21.99 -16.50
CA PRO A 47 -29.14 20.88 -16.80
C PRO A 47 -29.36 20.02 -15.55
N LYS A 48 -30.51 19.31 -15.49
CA LYS A 48 -30.83 18.37 -14.41
C LYS A 48 -29.86 17.18 -14.40
N ARG A 49 -28.67 17.37 -13.82
CA ARG A 49 -27.67 16.34 -13.55
C ARG A 49 -27.91 15.71 -12.18
N ASN A 50 -27.43 14.49 -12.00
CA ASN A 50 -27.43 13.87 -10.68
C ASN A 50 -26.37 14.55 -9.77
N SER A 51 -26.52 14.38 -8.47
CA SER A 51 -25.70 15.06 -7.44
C SER A 51 -24.22 14.71 -7.54
N ILE A 52 -23.93 13.44 -7.84
CA ILE A 52 -22.58 12.93 -7.98
C ILE A 52 -21.90 13.55 -9.21
N GLU A 53 -22.61 13.66 -10.33
CA GLU A 53 -22.11 14.29 -11.55
C GLU A 53 -21.86 15.78 -11.34
N LEU A 54 -22.77 16.51 -10.67
CA LEU A 54 -22.56 17.91 -10.31
C LEU A 54 -21.35 18.09 -9.39
N PHE A 55 -21.17 17.19 -8.44
CA PHE A 55 -20.04 17.20 -7.53
C PHE A 55 -18.72 16.92 -8.24
N LEU A 56 -18.68 15.95 -9.15
CA LEU A 56 -17.44 15.54 -9.83
C LEU A 56 -17.08 16.46 -11.00
N ARG A 57 -18.10 16.98 -11.68
CA ARG A 57 -17.99 17.82 -12.87
C ARG A 57 -18.85 19.09 -12.72
N PRO A 58 -18.40 20.06 -11.90
CA PRO A 58 -19.12 21.31 -11.69
C PRO A 58 -19.40 22.04 -13.01
N TYR A 59 -18.44 22.01 -13.95
CA TYR A 59 -18.61 22.66 -15.25
C TYR A 59 -18.59 21.64 -16.40
N PRO A 60 -19.42 21.82 -17.45
CA PRO A 60 -19.44 20.92 -18.61
C PRO A 60 -18.08 20.69 -19.27
N GLU A 61 -17.14 21.62 -19.16
CA GLU A 61 -15.82 21.52 -19.81
C GLU A 61 -14.76 20.87 -18.91
N ASP A 62 -15.08 20.53 -17.66
CA ASP A 62 -14.12 19.93 -16.74
C ASP A 62 -13.73 18.52 -17.21
N ASN A 63 -12.42 18.30 -17.35
CA ASN A 63 -11.86 16.97 -17.61
C ASN A 63 -11.88 16.13 -16.33
N ILE A 64 -12.57 15.00 -16.40
CA ILE A 64 -12.69 14.05 -15.29
C ILE A 64 -11.52 13.05 -15.39
N SER A 65 -10.79 12.83 -14.28
CA SER A 65 -9.77 11.78 -14.25
C SER A 65 -10.42 10.39 -14.31
N LEU A 66 -9.67 9.38 -14.75
CA LEU A 66 -10.17 8.00 -14.77
C LEU A 66 -10.66 7.52 -13.39
N ASP A 67 -10.02 8.00 -12.32
CA ASP A 67 -10.39 7.63 -10.95
C ASP A 67 -11.75 8.25 -10.55
N LEU A 68 -12.05 9.47 -11.01
CA LEU A 68 -13.35 10.10 -10.78
C LEU A 68 -14.47 9.47 -11.64
N GLU A 69 -14.14 8.99 -12.84
CA GLU A 69 -15.09 8.24 -13.68
C GLU A 69 -15.55 6.93 -12.98
N ALA A 70 -14.66 6.30 -12.21
CA ALA A 70 -15.02 5.15 -11.38
C ALA A 70 -16.05 5.51 -10.29
N ILE A 71 -15.96 6.71 -9.69
CA ILE A 71 -16.95 7.22 -8.73
C ILE A 71 -18.32 7.36 -9.40
N ILE A 72 -18.35 7.99 -10.60
CA ILE A 72 -19.59 8.18 -11.36
C ILE A 72 -20.24 6.81 -11.58
N ARG A 73 -19.49 5.82 -12.06
CA ARG A 73 -20.00 4.47 -12.28
C ARG A 73 -20.47 3.79 -11.01
N LEU A 74 -19.75 3.94 -9.90
CA LEU A 74 -20.10 3.36 -8.61
C LEU A 74 -21.43 3.92 -8.07
N CYS A 75 -21.70 5.21 -8.33
CA CYS A 75 -22.84 5.93 -7.75
C CYS A 75 -23.94 6.29 -8.76
N GLN A 76 -23.85 5.83 -10.01
CA GLN A 76 -24.70 6.26 -11.15
C GLN A 76 -26.20 6.09 -10.89
N ASP A 77 -26.58 5.08 -10.11
CA ASP A 77 -27.98 4.70 -9.86
C ASP A 77 -28.53 5.15 -8.50
N VAL A 78 -27.72 5.82 -7.67
CA VAL A 78 -28.13 6.17 -6.30
C VAL A 78 -28.78 7.53 -6.26
N LYS A 79 -29.94 7.61 -5.62
CA LYS A 79 -30.71 8.82 -5.35
C LYS A 79 -30.82 9.04 -3.85
N ALA A 80 -31.11 10.27 -3.44
CA ALA A 80 -31.32 10.61 -2.03
C ALA A 80 -32.42 9.75 -1.36
N LEU A 81 -33.41 9.30 -2.15
CA LEU A 81 -34.47 8.38 -1.69
C LEU A 81 -33.94 6.97 -1.34
N ASP A 82 -32.81 6.55 -1.93
CA ASP A 82 -32.23 5.23 -1.68
C ASP A 82 -31.49 5.16 -0.34
N LEU A 83 -31.19 6.31 0.28
CA LEU A 83 -30.62 6.38 1.64
C LEU A 83 -31.52 5.68 2.66
N ASP A 84 -32.84 5.65 2.42
CA ASP A 84 -33.82 4.97 3.30
C ASP A 84 -33.63 3.44 3.35
N GLY A 85 -33.06 2.85 2.30
CA GLY A 85 -32.86 1.41 2.20
C GLY A 85 -31.57 0.91 2.86
N GLN A 86 -30.63 1.80 3.20
CA GLN A 86 -29.35 1.40 3.77
C GLN A 86 -29.47 1.24 5.30
N THR A 87 -29.22 0.02 5.77
CA THR A 87 -29.27 -0.33 7.21
C THR A 87 -27.91 -0.46 7.85
N LYS A 88 -26.84 -0.43 7.04
CA LYS A 88 -25.46 -0.59 7.49
C LYS A 88 -25.03 0.65 8.28
N ALA A 89 -24.63 0.46 9.53
CA ALA A 89 -24.15 1.52 10.40
C ALA A 89 -22.62 1.47 10.51
N THR A 90 -21.94 2.11 9.56
CA THR A 90 -20.47 2.11 9.46
C THR A 90 -19.85 3.51 9.47
N ILE A 91 -20.56 4.50 10.00
CA ILE A 91 -20.04 5.87 10.06
C ILE A 91 -19.86 6.32 11.51
N TRP A 92 -18.69 6.88 11.81
CA TRP A 92 -18.42 7.62 13.03
C TRP A 92 -18.39 9.12 12.73
N LEU A 93 -19.18 9.90 13.48
CA LEU A 93 -19.23 11.35 13.42
C LEU A 93 -18.90 11.91 14.80
N ASP A 94 -17.88 12.76 14.90
CA ASP A 94 -17.45 13.43 16.14
C ASP A 94 -17.32 14.93 15.90
N ASP A 95 -18.20 15.71 16.53
CA ASP A 95 -18.23 17.17 16.46
C ASP A 95 -17.87 17.79 17.81
N ARG A 96 -16.85 18.65 17.84
CA ARG A 96 -16.31 19.29 19.05
C ARG A 96 -16.21 20.81 18.88
N THR A 97 -16.54 21.54 19.95
CA THR A 97 -16.38 23.01 20.03
C THR A 97 -15.05 23.42 20.66
N TYR A 98 -14.36 24.38 20.06
CA TYR A 98 -13.02 24.85 20.46
C TYR A 98 -13.02 25.63 21.78
N THR A 99 -14.01 26.50 21.99
CA THR A 99 -14.09 27.43 23.14
C THR A 99 -14.09 26.72 24.50
N ALA A 100 -14.66 25.52 24.54
CA ALA A 100 -14.68 24.63 25.70
C ALA A 100 -13.30 24.31 26.27
N TYR A 101 -12.31 24.11 25.39
CA TYR A 101 -11.01 23.59 25.75
C TYR A 101 -10.13 24.63 26.44
N HIS A 102 -10.18 25.88 25.96
CA HIS A 102 -9.35 26.96 26.50
C HIS A 102 -9.79 27.39 27.91
N GLN A 103 -11.10 27.41 28.19
CA GLN A 103 -11.59 27.74 29.54
C GLN A 103 -11.16 26.70 30.58
N THR A 104 -11.14 25.41 30.22
CA THR A 104 -10.73 24.35 31.16
C THR A 104 -9.24 24.40 31.48
N GLN A 105 -8.36 24.67 30.51
CA GLN A 105 -6.92 24.78 30.77
C GLN A 105 -6.53 26.00 31.62
N ILE A 106 -7.22 27.13 31.45
CA ILE A 106 -6.96 28.33 32.25
C ILE A 106 -7.38 28.11 33.71
N THR A 107 -8.54 27.46 33.91
CA THR A 107 -9.08 27.21 35.25
C THR A 107 -8.26 26.17 36.02
N SER A 108 -7.77 25.12 35.34
CA SER A 108 -6.91 24.11 35.99
C SER A 108 -5.54 24.66 36.38
N ARG A 109 -4.94 25.53 35.57
CA ARG A 109 -3.68 26.21 35.92
C ARG A 109 -3.80 27.21 37.07
N SER A 110 -4.98 27.79 37.30
CA SER A 110 -5.18 28.74 38.41
C SER A 110 -5.40 28.08 39.78
N LEU A 111 -5.73 26.78 39.80
CA LEU A 111 -6.00 26.03 41.04
C LEU A 111 -4.80 25.24 41.57
N GLU A 112 -3.72 25.11 40.79
CA GLU A 112 -2.45 24.59 41.27
C GLU A 112 -1.67 25.70 42.00
N SER A 113 -2.05 25.93 43.26
CA SER A 113 -1.25 26.68 44.23
C SER A 113 0.13 26.01 44.41
N PRO A 114 1.24 26.77 44.44
CA PRO A 114 2.58 26.22 44.61
C PRO A 114 2.80 25.82 46.07
N GLN A 115 2.30 24.66 46.47
CA GLN A 115 2.74 23.96 47.68
C GLN A 115 3.17 22.54 47.33
N SER A 116 4.49 22.38 47.25
CA SER A 116 5.27 21.20 47.68
C SER A 116 4.58 19.82 47.63
N HIS A 117 5.01 18.94 46.72
CA HIS A 117 5.88 17.82 47.10
C HIS A 117 6.30 17.00 45.88
N GLU A 118 7.62 16.83 45.80
CA GLU A 118 8.38 15.94 44.94
C GLU A 118 8.10 14.48 45.35
N ILE A 119 7.21 13.78 44.63
CA ILE A 119 7.18 12.31 44.58
C ILE A 119 6.87 11.91 43.13
N ILE A 120 7.91 11.45 42.42
CA ILE A 120 7.81 10.83 41.10
C ILE A 120 7.30 9.39 41.30
N PRO A 121 6.12 8.98 40.78
CA PRO A 121 5.80 7.57 40.69
C PRO A 121 6.50 7.02 39.45
N LYS A 122 7.48 6.12 39.66
CA LYS A 122 8.00 5.26 38.59
C LYS A 122 6.86 4.31 38.17
N LEU A 123 6.25 4.57 37.01
CA LEU A 123 5.44 3.58 36.32
C LEU A 123 6.39 2.51 35.73
N GLY A 124 6.64 1.46 36.50
CA GLY A 124 7.27 0.25 36.01
C GLY A 124 6.21 -0.65 35.36
N PHE A 125 6.17 -0.68 34.03
CA PHE A 125 5.52 -1.79 33.32
C PHE A 125 6.43 -3.01 33.45
N ASN A 126 6.16 -3.84 34.45
CA ASN A 126 6.77 -5.14 34.61
C ASN A 126 5.83 -6.18 33.97
N VAL A 127 6.10 -6.51 32.70
CA VAL A 127 5.48 -7.67 32.04
C VAL A 127 6.24 -8.90 32.52
N GLN A 128 5.75 -9.55 33.57
CA GLN A 128 6.18 -10.89 33.95
C GLN A 128 5.16 -11.90 33.39
N GLY A 129 5.67 -12.82 32.57
CA GLY A 129 4.92 -13.94 32.05
C GLY A 129 4.46 -14.87 33.17
N GLY A 130 3.20 -15.29 33.10
CA GLY A 130 2.60 -16.32 33.93
C GLY A 130 2.47 -17.61 33.14
N GLN A 131 3.15 -18.64 33.62
CA GLN A 131 3.03 -20.04 33.22
C GLN A 131 1.60 -20.56 33.47
N LEU A 132 1.12 -21.35 32.50
CA LEU A 132 0.05 -22.32 32.64
C LEU A 132 0.41 -23.37 33.70
N LEU A 133 -0.48 -23.58 34.67
CA LEU A 133 -0.64 -24.85 35.37
C LEU A 133 -2.13 -25.09 35.65
N ASP A 134 -2.56 -26.29 35.29
CA ASP A 134 -3.80 -26.95 35.68
C ASP A 134 -3.95 -26.97 37.21
N ASP A 135 -5.19 -26.80 37.70
CA ASP A 135 -5.71 -27.71 38.74
C ASP A 135 -7.24 -27.69 38.82
N ASP A 136 -7.80 -28.89 38.84
CA ASP A 136 -9.19 -29.23 39.13
C ASP A 136 -9.47 -29.06 40.64
N ARG A 137 -10.68 -28.58 41.01
CA ARG A 137 -11.56 -29.21 42.03
C ARG A 137 -12.74 -28.32 42.48
N ASN A 138 -13.94 -28.87 42.28
CA ASN A 138 -15.09 -29.03 43.20
C ASN A 138 -15.44 -27.94 44.23
N GLY A 139 -16.74 -27.53 44.22
CA GLY A 139 -17.40 -26.51 45.07
C GLY A 139 -17.52 -26.83 46.58
N PRO A 140 -18.36 -26.09 47.37
CA PRO A 140 -19.82 -26.04 47.18
C PRO A 140 -20.55 -24.72 47.57
N THR A 141 -21.82 -24.67 47.13
CA THR A 141 -23.03 -24.03 47.69
C THR A 141 -22.91 -23.01 48.84
N THR A 142 -23.46 -21.81 48.66
CA THR A 142 -23.97 -20.97 49.76
C THR A 142 -25.15 -20.08 49.34
N THR A 143 -26.33 -20.52 49.75
CA THR A 143 -27.44 -19.81 50.42
C THR A 143 -27.76 -18.34 50.12
N SER A 144 -29.00 -18.15 49.66
CA SER A 144 -29.81 -16.93 49.62
C SER A 144 -30.12 -16.35 51.01
N ALA A 145 -29.95 -15.03 51.17
CA ALA A 145 -30.68 -14.17 52.12
C ALA A 145 -30.72 -12.75 51.51
N SER A 146 -31.88 -12.27 51.03
CA SER A 146 -32.93 -11.55 51.76
C SER A 146 -32.50 -10.19 52.33
N GLY A 147 -32.90 -9.13 51.62
CA GLY A 147 -33.47 -7.92 52.22
C GLY A 147 -32.52 -6.84 52.73
N ALA A 148 -32.14 -5.91 51.86
CA ALA A 148 -31.77 -4.54 52.24
C ALA A 148 -32.29 -3.57 51.17
N PRO A 149 -32.87 -2.42 51.58
CA PRO A 149 -33.53 -1.51 50.65
C PRO A 149 -32.50 -0.89 49.70
N GLU A 150 -32.84 -0.95 48.42
CA GLU A 150 -32.21 -0.29 47.30
C GLU A 150 -32.23 1.23 47.55
N ASN A 151 -31.16 1.73 48.19
CA ASN A 151 -30.88 3.15 48.21
C ASN A 151 -30.51 3.53 46.78
N GLN A 152 -31.47 4.15 46.08
CA GLN A 152 -31.23 4.88 44.85
C GLN A 152 -29.98 5.73 45.03
N PRO A 153 -28.96 5.60 44.17
CA PRO A 153 -27.83 6.51 44.20
C PRO A 153 -28.41 7.88 43.86
N VAL A 154 -28.43 8.77 44.86
CA VAL A 154 -28.65 10.19 44.65
C VAL A 154 -27.61 10.62 43.63
N ASP A 155 -28.09 10.94 42.42
CA ASP A 155 -27.33 11.59 41.36
C ASP A 155 -26.65 12.83 41.95
N SER A 156 -25.46 12.62 42.49
CA SER A 156 -24.56 13.71 42.80
C SER A 156 -24.25 14.36 41.47
N PRO A 157 -24.54 15.66 41.28
CA PRO A 157 -24.17 16.35 40.06
C PRO A 157 -22.65 16.35 40.02
N SER A 158 -22.10 15.35 39.34
CA SER A 158 -20.71 15.29 38.93
C SER A 158 -20.48 16.49 38.02
N ALA A 159 -20.13 17.59 38.67
CA ALA A 159 -19.64 18.79 38.06
C ALA A 159 -18.31 18.45 37.38
N ARG A 160 -18.37 17.97 36.13
CA ARG A 160 -17.24 18.00 35.18
C ARG A 160 -17.56 17.71 33.72
N TYR A 161 -18.83 17.71 33.30
CA TYR A 161 -19.17 17.60 31.88
C TYR A 161 -19.50 18.97 31.31
N SER A 162 -18.53 19.53 30.58
CA SER A 162 -18.76 20.73 29.79
C SER A 162 -19.60 20.35 28.55
N PRO A 163 -20.78 20.97 28.31
CA PRO A 163 -21.79 20.61 27.30
C PRO A 163 -21.37 20.89 25.84
N THR A 164 -20.17 20.50 25.44
CA THR A 164 -19.41 21.18 24.37
C THR A 164 -19.14 20.33 23.13
N SER A 165 -19.90 19.24 22.98
CA SER A 165 -19.86 18.38 21.79
C SER A 165 -21.26 17.95 21.41
N ARG A 166 -21.51 17.83 20.10
CA ARG A 166 -22.79 17.29 19.61
C ARG A 166 -22.82 15.80 19.89
N ARG A 167 -23.97 15.29 20.31
CA ARG A 167 -24.15 13.87 20.65
C ARG A 167 -24.84 13.15 19.51
N TYR A 168 -24.24 12.05 19.11
CA TYR A 168 -24.72 11.19 18.04
C TYR A 168 -24.90 9.77 18.57
N LYS A 169 -25.92 9.08 18.07
CA LYS A 169 -26.06 7.64 18.29
C LYS A 169 -25.19 6.92 17.26
N VAL A 170 -23.90 6.83 17.54
CA VAL A 170 -22.93 6.11 16.70
C VAL A 170 -23.02 4.59 16.94
N PRO A 171 -22.71 3.76 15.93
CA PRO A 171 -22.41 4.16 14.55
C PRO A 171 -23.65 4.63 13.76
N LEU A 172 -23.43 5.53 12.79
CA LEU A 172 -24.46 6.11 11.93
C LEU A 172 -24.59 5.32 10.62
N THR A 173 -25.80 5.29 10.06
CA THR A 173 -26.05 4.93 8.65
C THR A 173 -25.85 6.16 7.75
N ALA A 174 -25.77 6.00 6.41
CA ALA A 174 -25.63 7.15 5.51
C ALA A 174 -26.83 8.11 5.60
N LYS A 175 -28.05 7.60 5.82
CA LYS A 175 -29.22 8.44 6.06
C LYS A 175 -29.09 9.28 7.33
N MET A 176 -28.63 8.65 8.42
CA MET A 176 -28.42 9.36 9.68
C MET A 176 -27.33 10.41 9.50
N LEU A 177 -26.21 10.06 8.86
CA LEU A 177 -25.15 11.01 8.53
C LEU A 177 -25.69 12.18 7.69
N TYR A 178 -26.40 11.91 6.59
CA TYR A 178 -27.01 12.93 5.75
C TYR A 178 -27.89 13.89 6.57
N THR A 179 -28.73 13.34 7.44
CA THR A 179 -29.64 14.12 8.29
C THR A 179 -28.87 15.01 9.28
N GLU A 180 -27.82 14.48 9.90
CA GLU A 180 -26.99 15.23 10.86
C GLU A 180 -26.15 16.30 10.16
N LEU A 181 -25.59 16.02 8.98
CA LEU A 181 -24.79 16.98 8.22
C LEU A 181 -25.62 18.07 7.54
N LYS A 182 -26.92 17.85 7.28
CA LYS A 182 -27.84 18.92 6.83
C LYS A 182 -28.17 19.93 7.92
N LYS A 183 -27.93 19.62 9.20
CA LYS A 183 -28.07 20.61 10.28
C LYS A 183 -26.93 21.62 10.17
N LYS A 184 -27.20 22.90 10.46
CA LYS A 184 -26.16 23.93 10.46
C LYS A 184 -24.99 23.52 11.35
N ARG A 185 -23.77 23.71 10.87
CA ARG A 185 -22.54 23.42 11.64
C ARG A 185 -22.25 24.44 12.74
N PHE A 186 -22.62 25.69 12.48
CA PHE A 186 -22.44 26.83 13.38
C PHE A 186 -23.79 27.48 13.68
N ASP A 187 -23.93 28.06 14.87
CA ASP A 187 -25.11 28.80 15.33
C ASP A 187 -26.42 27.99 15.18
N PHE A 188 -26.32 26.66 15.38
CA PHE A 188 -27.49 25.79 15.34
C PHE A 188 -28.22 25.85 16.69
N GLU A 189 -29.49 26.22 16.65
CA GLU A 189 -30.28 26.44 17.86
C GLU A 189 -30.22 25.23 18.80
N ASN A 190 -29.87 25.48 20.07
CA ASN A 190 -29.75 24.47 21.12
C ASN A 190 -28.67 23.39 20.90
N SER A 191 -27.70 23.61 20.00
CA SER A 191 -26.58 22.69 19.80
C SER A 191 -25.23 23.41 19.79
N PRO A 192 -24.16 22.78 20.31
CA PRO A 192 -22.83 23.35 20.27
C PRO A 192 -22.29 23.42 18.83
N ASP A 193 -21.39 24.38 18.58
CA ASP A 193 -20.72 24.53 17.29
C ASP A 193 -19.75 23.39 17.01
N SER A 194 -19.62 23.01 15.75
CA SER A 194 -18.74 21.92 15.31
C SER A 194 -17.44 22.46 14.73
N ASP A 195 -16.63 23.13 15.54
CA ASP A 195 -15.34 23.68 15.13
C ASP A 195 -14.44 22.59 14.54
N ARG A 196 -14.32 21.45 15.24
CA ARG A 196 -13.70 20.23 14.72
C ARG A 196 -14.78 19.21 14.39
N ARG A 197 -14.83 18.76 13.14
CA ARG A 197 -15.70 17.67 12.68
C ARG A 197 -14.84 16.50 12.19
N VAL A 198 -15.09 15.30 12.68
CA VAL A 198 -14.44 14.08 12.15
C VAL A 198 -15.51 13.14 11.64
N ILE A 199 -15.39 12.76 10.37
CA ILE A 199 -16.25 11.80 9.70
C ILE A 199 -15.37 10.64 9.25
N PHE A 200 -15.58 9.47 9.84
CA PHE A 200 -14.83 8.26 9.51
C PHE A 200 -15.79 7.16 9.06
N VAL A 201 -15.56 6.59 7.89
CA VAL A 201 -16.45 5.61 7.26
C VAL A 201 -15.71 4.29 7.03
N LEU A 202 -16.26 3.20 7.56
CA LEU A 202 -15.76 1.83 7.35
C LEU A 202 -16.43 1.20 6.12
N ASN A 203 -15.61 0.68 5.19
CA ASN A 203 -16.05 0.09 3.92
C ASN A 203 -17.12 0.95 3.24
N PRO A 204 -16.79 2.22 2.88
CA PRO A 204 -17.76 3.16 2.35
C PRO A 204 -18.41 2.59 1.09
N ASP A 205 -19.73 2.70 1.03
CA ASP A 205 -20.52 2.33 -0.12
C ASP A 205 -21.05 3.56 -0.88
N ARG A 206 -21.80 3.29 -1.94
CA ARG A 206 -22.40 4.31 -2.80
C ARG A 206 -23.36 5.27 -2.07
N ASN A 207 -24.04 4.82 -1.01
CA ASN A 207 -24.94 5.65 -0.20
C ASN A 207 -24.13 6.54 0.75
N ASP A 208 -23.05 6.01 1.33
CA ASP A 208 -22.15 6.79 2.19
C ASP A 208 -21.54 7.96 1.41
N PHE A 209 -21.06 7.71 0.19
CA PHE A 209 -20.55 8.77 -0.69
C PHE A 209 -21.64 9.76 -1.09
N LEU A 210 -22.85 9.30 -1.41
CA LEU A 210 -23.95 10.20 -1.73
C LEU A 210 -24.29 11.14 -0.57
N ALA A 211 -24.37 10.61 0.66
CA ALA A 211 -24.65 11.40 1.85
C ALA A 211 -23.61 12.51 2.06
N LEU A 212 -22.32 12.20 1.88
CA LEU A 212 -21.23 13.18 1.97
C LEU A 212 -21.29 14.21 0.84
N VAL A 213 -21.49 13.77 -0.40
CA VAL A 213 -21.56 14.65 -1.57
C VAL A 213 -22.71 15.65 -1.49
N GLU A 214 -23.88 15.23 -1.01
CA GLU A 214 -25.06 16.11 -0.90
C GLU A 214 -24.95 17.17 0.20
N THR A 215 -24.03 16.98 1.14
CA THR A 215 -23.91 17.77 2.37
C THR A 215 -22.60 18.54 2.47
N VAL A 216 -21.64 18.29 1.58
CA VAL A 216 -20.34 18.94 1.57
C VAL A 216 -20.45 20.44 1.29
N SER A 217 -19.81 21.23 2.14
CA SER A 217 -19.77 22.69 1.99
C SER A 217 -18.87 23.09 0.81
N GLN A 218 -19.11 24.25 0.19
CA GLN A 218 -18.35 24.71 -0.98
C GLN A 218 -16.82 24.72 -0.78
N HIS A 219 -16.33 25.15 0.37
CA HIS A 219 -14.89 25.19 0.67
C HIS A 219 -14.27 23.79 0.91
N GLN A 220 -15.08 22.75 1.14
CA GLN A 220 -14.64 21.38 1.42
C GLN A 220 -14.74 20.47 0.19
N HIS A 221 -15.50 20.90 -0.83
CA HIS A 221 -15.75 20.15 -2.07
C HIS A 221 -14.48 19.53 -2.66
N VAL A 222 -13.45 20.35 -2.88
CA VAL A 222 -12.20 19.91 -3.53
C VAL A 222 -11.50 18.85 -2.69
N ALA A 223 -11.47 19.02 -1.38
CA ALA A 223 -10.83 18.08 -0.45
C ALA A 223 -11.58 16.74 -0.40
N LEU A 224 -12.91 16.76 -0.27
CA LEU A 224 -13.71 15.53 -0.26
C LEU A 224 -13.62 14.79 -1.59
N ARG A 225 -13.66 15.52 -2.72
CA ARG A 225 -13.55 14.94 -4.06
C ARG A 225 -12.23 14.20 -4.23
N ASP A 226 -11.14 14.83 -3.81
CA ASP A 226 -9.80 14.27 -3.85
C ASP A 226 -9.67 13.04 -2.93
N ALA A 227 -10.25 13.10 -1.72
CA ALA A 227 -10.26 11.99 -0.77
C ALA A 227 -10.97 10.74 -1.33
N ILE A 228 -12.15 10.91 -1.94
CA ILE A 228 -12.90 9.80 -2.56
C ILE A 228 -12.11 9.24 -3.76
N ALA A 229 -11.53 10.11 -4.59
CA ALA A 229 -10.73 9.69 -5.75
C ALA A 229 -9.52 8.84 -5.33
N LYS A 230 -8.76 9.33 -4.34
CA LYS A 230 -7.61 8.62 -3.77
C LYS A 230 -8.04 7.29 -3.15
N PHE A 231 -9.14 7.27 -2.42
CA PHE A 231 -9.69 6.07 -1.79
C PHE A 231 -10.00 4.96 -2.81
N LEU A 232 -10.76 5.29 -3.85
CA LEU A 232 -11.14 4.31 -4.87
C LEU A 232 -9.97 3.92 -5.77
N GLY A 233 -9.12 4.88 -6.14
CA GLY A 233 -7.98 4.67 -7.05
C GLY A 233 -6.89 3.74 -6.52
N PHE A 234 -6.95 3.33 -5.24
CA PHE A 234 -5.96 2.48 -4.59
C PHE A 234 -4.51 3.02 -4.65
N ARG A 235 -4.35 4.34 -4.72
CA ARG A 235 -3.03 4.97 -4.89
C ARG A 235 -2.49 5.51 -3.58
N PRO A 236 -1.20 5.28 -3.28
CA PRO A 236 -0.58 5.94 -2.16
C PRO A 236 -0.47 7.44 -2.44
N SER A 237 -0.69 8.24 -1.41
CA SER A 237 -0.48 9.69 -1.48
C SER A 237 -0.15 10.23 -0.09
N LEU A 238 0.61 11.32 -0.04
CA LEU A 238 0.95 12.04 1.17
C LEU A 238 1.28 13.48 0.77
N GLU A 239 0.32 14.37 0.98
CA GLU A 239 0.35 15.69 0.36
C GLU A 239 -0.20 16.75 1.30
N ILE A 240 0.40 17.94 1.23
CA ILE A 240 -0.06 19.15 1.90
C ILE A 240 -0.25 20.25 0.86
N SER A 241 -1.48 20.74 0.77
CA SER A 241 -1.84 21.83 -0.15
C SER A 241 -2.36 23.01 0.64
N LEU A 242 -1.74 24.17 0.45
CA LEU A 242 -2.14 25.44 1.05
C LEU A 242 -2.56 26.40 -0.06
N SER A 243 -3.74 26.99 0.06
CA SER A 243 -4.19 28.12 -0.75
C SER A 243 -4.32 29.37 0.11
N THR A 244 -3.65 30.43 -0.30
CA THR A 244 -3.74 31.76 0.32
C THR A 244 -4.43 32.78 -0.61
N THR A 245 -4.80 32.36 -1.81
CA THR A 245 -5.54 33.18 -2.78
C THR A 245 -7.03 33.04 -2.50
N GLY A 246 -7.68 34.13 -2.11
CA GLY A 246 -9.09 34.11 -1.68
C GLY A 246 -9.23 33.69 -0.22
N ILE A 247 -10.21 32.83 0.06
CA ILE A 247 -10.40 32.26 1.40
C ILE A 247 -9.20 31.36 1.71
N PRO A 248 -8.46 31.59 2.82
CA PRO A 248 -7.39 30.70 3.23
C PRO A 248 -7.95 29.28 3.37
N LEU A 249 -7.38 28.33 2.65
CA LEU A 249 -7.75 26.92 2.72
C LEU A 249 -6.48 26.08 2.83
N TYR A 250 -6.49 25.08 3.71
CA TYR A 250 -5.42 24.11 3.79
C TYR A 250 -5.98 22.69 3.73
N HIS A 251 -5.20 21.79 3.14
CA HIS A 251 -5.48 20.38 3.00
C HIS A 251 -4.26 19.58 3.49
N PHE A 252 -4.49 18.62 4.38
CA PHE A 252 -3.52 17.57 4.71
C PHE A 252 -4.12 16.23 4.31
N SER A 253 -3.42 15.46 3.50
CA SER A 253 -3.96 14.20 2.99
C SER A 253 -2.93 13.09 3.07
N TYR A 254 -3.39 11.89 3.42
CA TYR A 254 -2.65 10.67 3.16
C TYR A 254 -3.58 9.56 2.68
N SER A 255 -3.02 8.69 1.85
CA SER A 255 -3.65 7.47 1.39
C SER A 255 -2.60 6.36 1.47
N LEU A 256 -2.91 5.32 2.23
CA LEU A 256 -1.99 4.22 2.53
C LEU A 256 -2.62 2.88 2.10
N PRO A 257 -2.42 2.45 0.85
CA PRO A 257 -2.81 1.10 0.41
C PRO A 257 -1.91 0.03 1.04
N PHE A 258 -2.50 -1.13 1.35
CA PHE A 258 -1.84 -2.29 1.91
C PHE A 258 -2.57 -3.58 1.53
N PHE A 259 -1.98 -4.72 1.87
CA PHE A 259 -2.59 -6.03 1.64
C PHE A 259 -2.74 -6.75 2.97
N ALA A 260 -3.98 -6.97 3.40
CA ALA A 260 -4.31 -7.66 4.63
C ALA A 260 -4.34 -9.17 4.37
N MET A 261 -3.40 -9.92 4.96
CA MET A 261 -3.37 -11.37 4.82
C MET A 261 -4.23 -12.05 5.88
N ARG A 262 -5.15 -12.92 5.47
CA ARG A 262 -6.09 -13.61 6.37
C ARG A 262 -6.20 -15.10 6.03
N ARG A 263 -6.64 -15.88 7.01
CA ARG A 263 -6.93 -17.32 6.90
C ARG A 263 -8.42 -17.51 7.21
N ASP A 264 -9.27 -17.32 6.21
CA ASP A 264 -10.71 -17.55 6.37
C ASP A 264 -11.41 -17.70 5.01
N ILE A 265 -12.25 -18.74 4.92
CA ILE A 265 -13.09 -19.08 3.76
C ILE A 265 -14.21 -18.04 3.58
N HIS A 266 -14.65 -17.38 4.65
CA HIS A 266 -15.79 -16.48 4.62
C HIS A 266 -15.57 -15.23 3.77
N HIS A 267 -14.32 -14.78 3.57
CA HIS A 267 -14.00 -13.61 2.75
C HIS A 267 -14.19 -13.84 1.25
N ARG A 268 -14.15 -15.10 0.77
CA ARG A 268 -14.32 -15.40 -0.65
C ARG A 268 -15.72 -15.09 -1.20
N LYS A 269 -16.74 -15.02 -0.33
CA LYS A 269 -18.15 -14.83 -0.72
C LYS A 269 -18.67 -13.41 -0.58
N LYS A 270 -17.94 -12.52 0.09
CA LYS A 270 -18.33 -11.11 0.15
C LYS A 270 -17.93 -10.48 -1.19
N ASN A 271 -18.91 -10.17 -2.02
CA ASN A 271 -18.67 -9.32 -3.19
C ASN A 271 -18.14 -7.99 -2.66
N ALA A 272 -16.89 -7.67 -2.98
CA ALA A 272 -16.32 -6.38 -2.65
C ALA A 272 -17.25 -5.28 -3.19
N THR A 273 -17.59 -4.32 -2.34
CA THR A 273 -18.42 -3.18 -2.74
C THR A 273 -17.72 -2.30 -3.76
N ILE A 274 -16.38 -2.33 -3.76
CA ILE A 274 -15.52 -1.52 -4.63
C ILE A 274 -14.83 -2.43 -5.65
N PRO A 275 -15.01 -2.15 -6.96
CA PRO A 275 -14.25 -2.82 -8.02
C PRO A 275 -12.74 -2.72 -7.74
N ASP A 276 -11.98 -3.79 -8.01
CA ASP A 276 -10.53 -3.92 -7.76
C ASP A 276 -10.08 -4.25 -6.32
N ARG A 277 -11.00 -4.36 -5.34
CA ARG A 277 -10.70 -4.89 -3.99
C ARG A 277 -10.94 -6.41 -3.91
N GLU A 278 -10.56 -7.14 -4.96
CA GLU A 278 -10.80 -8.58 -5.05
C GLU A 278 -9.84 -9.38 -4.16
N TRP A 279 -10.38 -10.37 -3.46
CA TRP A 279 -9.61 -11.34 -2.70
C TRP A 279 -8.64 -12.11 -3.60
N LEU A 280 -7.36 -12.11 -3.24
CA LEU A 280 -6.33 -12.86 -3.96
C LEU A 280 -6.01 -14.13 -3.21
N ASP A 281 -6.34 -15.26 -3.84
CA ASP A 281 -6.08 -16.59 -3.32
C ASP A 281 -4.56 -16.88 -3.26
N LEU A 282 -4.09 -17.25 -2.07
CA LEU A 282 -2.72 -17.65 -1.79
C LEU A 282 -2.61 -19.16 -1.48
N TYR A 283 -3.54 -19.97 -2.00
CA TYR A 283 -3.52 -21.43 -1.84
C TYR A 283 -2.18 -22.06 -2.23
N PHE A 284 -1.50 -21.55 -3.27
CA PHE A 284 -0.17 -22.04 -3.69
C PHE A 284 0.93 -21.80 -2.63
N ILE A 285 0.80 -20.76 -1.81
CA ILE A 285 1.66 -20.46 -0.65
C ILE A 285 1.28 -21.38 0.52
N ALA A 286 -0.02 -21.52 0.80
CA ALA A 286 -0.50 -22.37 1.89
C ALA A 286 0.02 -23.80 1.77
N ARG A 287 -0.04 -24.40 0.57
CA ARG A 287 0.37 -25.80 0.31
C ARG A 287 1.82 -26.14 0.64
N VAL A 288 2.71 -25.15 0.68
CA VAL A 288 4.14 -25.38 0.97
C VAL A 288 4.50 -25.09 2.42
N LEU A 289 3.63 -24.42 3.17
CA LEU A 289 3.88 -24.09 4.57
C LEU A 289 3.58 -25.31 5.47
N PRO A 290 4.47 -25.66 6.41
CA PRO A 290 4.32 -26.84 7.26
C PRO A 290 3.13 -26.77 8.23
N GLU A 291 2.68 -25.55 8.56
CA GLU A 291 1.59 -25.28 9.51
C GLU A 291 0.20 -25.20 8.84
N SER A 292 0.08 -25.59 7.56
CA SER A 292 -1.18 -25.47 6.80
C SER A 292 -2.18 -26.62 7.04
N THR A 293 -2.10 -27.32 8.17
CA THR A 293 -2.96 -28.48 8.47
C THR A 293 -4.42 -28.12 8.73
N GLU A 294 -4.77 -26.84 8.82
CA GLU A 294 -6.15 -26.38 8.98
C GLU A 294 -6.75 -25.97 7.63
N ASP A 295 -8.00 -26.38 7.39
CA ASP A 295 -8.81 -26.22 6.16
C ASP A 295 -9.10 -24.76 5.74
N GLY A 296 -8.36 -23.77 6.26
CA GLY A 296 -8.56 -22.35 5.95
C GLY A 296 -7.91 -21.95 4.61
N GLU A 297 -8.69 -21.30 3.74
CA GLU A 297 -8.16 -20.63 2.55
C GLU A 297 -7.28 -19.44 2.99
N LEU A 298 -5.97 -19.51 2.68
CA LEU A 298 -5.06 -18.38 2.85
C LEU A 298 -5.23 -17.44 1.67
N GLY A 299 -5.40 -16.15 1.93
CA GLY A 299 -5.38 -15.14 0.89
C GLY A 299 -5.06 -13.76 1.41
N ILE A 300 -5.04 -12.80 0.49
CA ILE A 300 -4.84 -11.38 0.80
C ILE A 300 -6.00 -10.56 0.25
N TYR A 301 -6.37 -9.55 1.03
CA TYR A 301 -7.36 -8.55 0.66
C TYR A 301 -6.64 -7.22 0.41
N PRO A 302 -6.75 -6.61 -0.79
CA PRO A 302 -6.27 -5.25 -1.01
C PRO A 302 -7.11 -4.28 -0.18
N ALA A 303 -6.49 -3.52 0.71
CA ALA A 303 -7.16 -2.61 1.63
C ALA A 303 -6.49 -1.24 1.64
N GLN A 304 -7.25 -0.19 1.89
CA GLN A 304 -6.70 1.16 1.97
C GLN A 304 -7.26 1.95 3.14
N ILE A 305 -6.42 2.82 3.68
CA ILE A 305 -6.82 3.89 4.59
C ILE A 305 -6.56 5.23 3.90
N THR A 306 -7.57 6.07 3.77
CA THR A 306 -7.43 7.43 3.25
C THR A 306 -7.95 8.42 4.29
N VAL A 307 -7.16 9.43 4.61
CA VAL A 307 -7.53 10.50 5.54
C VAL A 307 -7.24 11.84 4.89
N GLN A 308 -8.24 12.71 4.92
CA GLN A 308 -8.21 14.06 4.38
C GLN A 308 -8.64 15.04 5.47
N ILE A 309 -7.75 15.93 5.86
CA ILE A 309 -8.04 17.04 6.75
C ILE A 309 -8.13 18.30 5.91
N CYS A 310 -9.20 19.07 6.02
CA CYS A 310 -9.28 20.39 5.42
C CYS A 310 -9.88 21.41 6.37
N GLY A 311 -9.47 22.66 6.23
CA GLY A 311 -9.97 23.74 7.06
C GLY A 311 -9.56 25.10 6.52
N THR A 312 -10.24 26.11 7.02
CA THR A 312 -9.93 27.52 6.73
C THR A 312 -9.13 28.18 7.85
N SER A 313 -9.18 27.60 9.06
CA SER A 313 -8.50 28.10 10.25
C SER A 313 -7.91 26.95 11.07
N ALA A 314 -6.80 27.18 11.78
CA ALA A 314 -6.21 26.21 12.69
C ALA A 314 -7.17 25.75 13.81
N LYS A 315 -8.19 26.56 14.11
CA LYS A 315 -9.21 26.26 15.13
C LYS A 315 -10.38 25.44 14.57
N GLN A 316 -10.52 25.39 13.25
CA GLN A 316 -11.69 24.84 12.60
C GLN A 316 -11.31 23.99 11.39
N TYR A 317 -11.61 22.71 11.50
CA TYR A 317 -11.30 21.77 10.43
C TYR A 317 -12.26 20.61 10.42
N ILE A 318 -12.31 19.97 9.27
CA ILE A 318 -13.01 18.72 9.06
C ILE A 318 -12.02 17.65 8.65
N VAL A 319 -12.29 16.43 9.11
CA VAL A 319 -11.54 15.23 8.75
C VAL A 319 -12.50 14.27 8.08
N TYR A 320 -12.14 13.84 6.87
CA TYR A 320 -12.76 12.73 6.17
C TYR A 320 -11.82 11.54 6.22
N GLY A 321 -12.30 10.41 6.72
CA GLY A 321 -11.55 9.17 6.78
C GLY A 321 -12.32 8.02 6.15
N PHE A 322 -11.64 7.23 5.34
CA PHE A 322 -12.16 6.04 4.67
C PHE A 322 -11.22 4.87 4.95
N GLU A 323 -11.77 3.73 5.37
CA GLU A 323 -11.00 2.53 5.65
C GLU A 323 -11.69 1.28 5.13
N ASP A 324 -10.97 0.46 4.36
CA ASP A 324 -11.37 -0.90 4.07
C ASP A 324 -11.15 -1.78 5.32
N THR A 325 -12.19 -2.47 5.78
CA THR A 325 -12.17 -3.41 6.92
C THR A 325 -12.92 -4.72 6.66
N ASP A 326 -13.40 -4.97 5.43
CA ASP A 326 -14.14 -6.20 5.09
C ASP A 326 -13.36 -7.50 5.36
N PHE A 327 -12.02 -7.40 5.48
CA PHE A 327 -11.10 -8.48 5.84
C PHE A 327 -10.98 -8.73 7.35
N ASP A 328 -11.57 -7.89 8.20
CA ASP A 328 -11.45 -7.92 9.65
C ASP A 328 -12.85 -7.91 10.27
N PRO A 329 -13.45 -9.08 10.54
CA PRO A 329 -14.81 -9.15 11.08
C PRO A 329 -14.92 -8.56 12.48
N ASP A 330 -13.81 -8.48 13.22
CA ASP A 330 -13.78 -7.87 14.55
C ASP A 330 -13.70 -6.34 14.48
N ARG A 331 -13.42 -5.78 13.29
CA ARG A 331 -13.37 -4.34 13.05
C ARG A 331 -14.76 -3.80 12.71
N GLU A 332 -15.65 -3.90 13.68
CA GLU A 332 -16.95 -3.23 13.71
C GLU A 332 -16.97 -2.19 14.84
N PHE A 333 -17.83 -1.18 14.72
CA PHE A 333 -18.00 -0.18 15.77
C PHE A 333 -18.75 -0.79 16.96
N GLY A 334 -18.00 -1.20 17.99
CA GLY A 334 -18.58 -1.70 19.24
C GLY A 334 -19.31 -0.61 20.02
N GLU A 335 -20.40 -0.96 20.72
CA GLU A 335 -21.13 -0.01 21.58
C GLU A 335 -20.25 0.52 22.74
N ASP A 336 -19.27 -0.28 23.16
CA ASP A 336 -18.30 0.04 24.21
C ASP A 336 -17.18 0.99 23.76
N GLU A 337 -16.98 1.17 22.44
CA GLU A 337 -15.97 2.09 21.90
C GLU A 337 -16.33 3.57 22.09
N PHE A 338 -17.58 3.87 22.46
CA PHE A 338 -18.15 5.22 22.51
C PHE A 338 -18.55 5.66 23.91
N SER A 339 -17.59 5.72 24.84
CA SER A 339 -17.82 6.29 26.18
C SER A 339 -17.57 7.81 26.20
N LEU A 340 -18.59 8.58 26.58
CA LEU A 340 -18.45 10.03 26.82
C LEU A 340 -17.75 10.36 28.14
N THR A 341 -17.74 9.41 29.08
CA THR A 341 -17.24 9.62 30.44
C THR A 341 -15.81 9.12 30.61
N ASP A 342 -15.46 8.09 29.84
CA ASP A 342 -14.17 7.44 29.90
C ASP A 342 -13.40 7.73 28.61
N TYR A 343 -12.73 6.70 28.10
CA TYR A 343 -11.99 6.72 26.87
C TYR A 343 -12.95 6.66 25.68
N HIS A 344 -12.95 7.69 24.82
CA HIS A 344 -13.69 7.67 23.56
C HIS A 344 -12.71 7.40 22.43
N ALA A 345 -12.81 6.25 21.77
CA ALA A 345 -11.83 5.85 20.77
C ALA A 345 -11.90 6.73 19.51
N ASP A 346 -10.79 7.41 19.16
CA ASP A 346 -10.69 8.12 17.88
C ASP A 346 -10.50 7.10 16.74
N GLN A 347 -11.53 6.96 15.91
CA GLN A 347 -11.55 5.95 14.85
C GLN A 347 -10.56 6.26 13.72
N THR A 348 -10.21 7.53 13.50
CA THR A 348 -9.15 7.90 12.55
C THR A 348 -7.79 7.39 13.01
N ALA A 349 -7.56 7.32 14.31
CA ALA A 349 -6.37 6.75 14.93
C ALA A 349 -6.57 5.32 15.44
N LYS A 350 -7.52 4.57 14.87
CA LYS A 350 -7.80 3.16 15.24
C LYS A 350 -7.96 2.95 16.76
N GLY A 351 -8.55 3.94 17.44
CA GLY A 351 -8.77 3.91 18.88
C GLY A 351 -7.53 4.07 19.75
N GLU A 352 -6.37 4.45 19.21
CA GLU A 352 -5.13 4.73 19.98
C GLU A 352 -5.09 6.16 20.56
N LEU A 353 -6.02 7.02 20.13
CA LEU A 353 -6.19 8.36 20.67
C LEU A 353 -7.56 8.48 21.35
N ASP A 354 -7.60 9.23 22.44
CA ASP A 354 -8.82 9.59 23.15
C ASP A 354 -9.46 10.82 22.48
N ALA A 355 -10.57 10.63 21.77
CA ALA A 355 -11.33 11.68 21.15
C ALA A 355 -12.02 12.62 22.16
N ASN A 356 -12.15 12.23 23.44
CA ASN A 356 -12.53 13.18 24.51
C ASN A 356 -11.40 14.16 24.87
N ARG A 357 -10.16 13.91 24.41
CA ARG A 357 -9.00 14.79 24.52
C ARG A 357 -8.51 15.19 23.13
N PRO A 358 -9.32 15.94 22.36
CA PRO A 358 -9.04 16.22 20.97
C PRO A 358 -7.72 16.98 20.80
N ILE A 359 -6.93 16.56 19.80
CA ILE A 359 -5.78 17.32 19.33
C ILE A 359 -6.31 18.43 18.42
N TRP A 360 -6.31 19.67 18.90
CA TRP A 360 -6.88 20.80 18.16
C TRP A 360 -6.02 21.29 17.01
N ASN A 361 -4.70 21.15 17.10
CA ASN A 361 -3.84 21.57 16.00
C ASN A 361 -3.96 20.54 14.86
N PRO A 362 -4.46 20.92 13.67
CA PRO A 362 -4.69 19.98 12.56
C PRO A 362 -3.40 19.33 12.08
N ARG A 363 -2.25 20.03 12.15
CA ARG A 363 -0.93 19.51 11.80
C ARG A 363 -0.47 18.43 12.79
N GLU A 364 -0.69 18.67 14.08
CA GLU A 364 -0.39 17.66 15.10
C GLU A 364 -1.30 16.43 14.95
N TYR A 365 -2.60 16.65 14.74
CA TYR A 365 -3.56 15.56 14.54
C TYR A 365 -3.23 14.72 13.30
N PHE A 366 -2.83 15.38 12.20
CA PHE A 366 -2.33 14.72 10.99
C PHE A 366 -1.16 13.78 11.29
N LEU A 367 -0.12 14.27 11.96
CA LEU A 367 1.06 13.45 12.29
C LEU A 367 0.70 12.31 13.26
N ALA A 368 -0.14 12.57 14.25
CA ALA A 368 -0.55 11.57 15.22
C ALA A 368 -1.32 10.41 14.55
N THR A 369 -2.27 10.72 13.68
CA THR A 369 -3.03 9.69 12.94
C THR A 369 -2.16 8.97 11.91
N LEU A 370 -1.30 9.70 11.17
CA LEU A 370 -0.35 9.11 10.21
C LEU A 370 0.63 8.14 10.90
N LYS A 371 1.11 8.45 12.10
CA LYS A 371 1.95 7.55 12.91
C LYS A 371 1.22 6.23 13.18
N VAL A 372 -0.01 6.29 13.68
CA VAL A 372 -0.78 5.08 14.01
C VAL A 372 -1.07 4.26 12.75
N ARG A 373 -1.54 4.92 11.68
CA ARG A 373 -1.92 4.23 10.45
C ARG A 373 -0.73 3.67 9.66
N SER A 374 0.40 4.39 9.60
CA SER A 374 1.64 3.84 9.02
C SER A 374 2.18 2.64 9.80
N GLN A 375 2.02 2.62 11.12
CA GLN A 375 2.40 1.47 11.94
C GLN A 375 1.51 0.26 11.66
N GLN A 376 0.19 0.46 11.55
CA GLN A 376 -0.75 -0.59 11.14
C GLN A 376 -0.37 -1.18 9.79
N VAL A 377 -0.19 -0.33 8.78
CA VAL A 377 0.18 -0.73 7.42
C VAL A 377 1.51 -1.49 7.40
N SER A 378 2.52 -1.00 8.13
CA SER A 378 3.80 -1.68 8.29
C SER A 378 3.66 -3.09 8.86
N LYS A 379 2.81 -3.30 9.87
CA LYS A 379 2.58 -4.62 10.48
C LYS A 379 1.90 -5.60 9.51
N GLU A 380 0.92 -5.14 8.73
CA GLU A 380 0.25 -5.99 7.73
C GLU A 380 1.22 -6.43 6.62
N TRP A 381 2.03 -5.50 6.12
CA TRP A 381 3.10 -5.83 5.17
C TRP A 381 4.13 -6.80 5.76
N GLU A 382 4.58 -6.57 7.00
CA GLU A 382 5.55 -7.44 7.67
C GLU A 382 5.04 -8.88 7.78
N ARG A 383 3.76 -9.05 8.14
CA ARG A 383 3.11 -10.35 8.19
C ARG A 383 3.12 -11.04 6.83
N LEU A 384 2.70 -10.33 5.77
CA LEU A 384 2.65 -10.86 4.41
C LEU A 384 4.04 -11.28 3.91
N VAL A 385 5.03 -10.40 4.01
CA VAL A 385 6.38 -10.66 3.50
C VAL A 385 7.03 -11.83 4.25
N ARG A 386 6.87 -11.93 5.58
CA ARG A 386 7.37 -13.07 6.37
C ARG A 386 6.77 -14.40 5.92
N THR A 387 5.47 -14.42 5.61
CA THR A 387 4.81 -15.63 5.11
C THR A 387 5.29 -16.00 3.72
N MET A 388 5.48 -15.02 2.83
CA MET A 388 6.04 -15.25 1.50
C MET A 388 7.49 -15.75 1.55
N GLU A 389 8.33 -15.15 2.39
CA GLU A 389 9.72 -15.56 2.58
C GLU A 389 9.80 -16.98 3.16
N SER A 390 8.99 -17.29 4.17
CA SER A 390 8.86 -18.65 4.69
C SER A 390 8.46 -19.64 3.61
N ALA A 391 7.39 -19.36 2.86
CA ALA A 391 6.92 -20.24 1.79
C ALA A 391 7.96 -20.42 0.68
N TYR A 392 8.68 -19.37 0.33
CA TYR A 392 9.80 -19.44 -0.61
C TYR A 392 10.92 -20.35 -0.10
N ASN A 393 11.28 -20.26 1.18
CA ASN A 393 12.32 -21.11 1.79
C ASN A 393 11.89 -22.58 1.95
N TYR A 394 10.60 -22.86 2.16
CA TYR A 394 10.05 -24.21 2.26
C TYR A 394 9.76 -24.86 0.90
N CYS A 395 9.45 -24.05 -0.12
CA CYS A 395 9.20 -24.58 -1.45
C CYS A 395 10.49 -25.22 -1.97
N PHE A 396 10.46 -26.52 -2.23
CA PHE A 396 11.54 -27.16 -2.98
C PHE A 396 11.66 -26.42 -4.33
N PRO A 397 12.85 -25.92 -4.71
CA PRO A 397 13.06 -24.89 -5.76
C PRO A 397 12.72 -25.28 -7.21
N HIS A 398 11.78 -26.19 -7.45
CA HIS A 398 11.64 -26.93 -8.71
C HIS A 398 10.22 -27.01 -9.29
N SER A 399 9.17 -26.48 -8.64
CA SER A 399 7.85 -26.46 -9.29
C SER A 399 7.66 -25.17 -10.10
N PHE A 400 7.81 -25.29 -11.43
CA PHE A 400 7.59 -24.19 -12.39
C PHE A 400 6.26 -23.44 -12.16
N PRO A 401 5.12 -24.11 -11.86
CA PRO A 401 3.85 -23.41 -11.61
C PRO A 401 3.89 -22.49 -10.39
N TRP A 402 4.58 -22.88 -9.31
CA TRP A 402 4.66 -22.07 -8.10
C TRP A 402 5.44 -20.77 -8.34
N ASN A 403 6.57 -20.84 -9.06
CA ASN A 403 7.35 -19.66 -9.41
C ASN A 403 6.55 -18.67 -10.26
N GLN A 404 5.72 -19.16 -11.19
CA GLN A 404 4.86 -18.31 -12.00
C GLN A 404 3.79 -17.60 -11.14
N CYS A 405 3.12 -18.31 -10.25
CA CYS A 405 2.14 -17.71 -9.33
C CYS A 405 2.78 -16.68 -8.40
N MET A 406 3.97 -16.99 -7.86
CA MET A 406 4.73 -16.08 -7.00
C MET A 406 5.13 -14.80 -7.76
N LEU A 407 5.60 -14.91 -9.00
CA LEU A 407 5.93 -13.74 -9.82
C LEU A 407 4.71 -12.89 -10.14
N GLN A 408 3.57 -13.50 -10.46
CA GLN A 408 2.32 -12.77 -10.70
C GLN A 408 1.86 -12.01 -9.44
N LEU A 409 1.99 -12.63 -8.26
CA LEU A 409 1.70 -11.97 -7.00
C LEU A 409 2.65 -10.79 -6.75
N LEU A 410 3.95 -11.00 -6.90
CA LEU A 410 4.98 -9.96 -6.70
C LEU A 410 4.79 -8.77 -7.66
N GLN A 411 4.36 -9.01 -8.90
CA GLN A 411 4.02 -7.96 -9.86
C GLN A 411 2.87 -7.06 -9.40
N ARG A 412 1.98 -7.55 -8.52
CA ARG A 412 0.90 -6.74 -7.91
C ARG A 412 1.35 -6.02 -6.65
N LEU A 413 2.16 -6.69 -5.81
CA LEU A 413 2.57 -6.16 -4.51
C LEU A 413 3.65 -5.07 -4.60
N LEU A 414 4.67 -5.31 -5.43
CA LEU A 414 5.87 -4.45 -5.48
C LEU A 414 5.57 -3.00 -5.88
N PRO A 415 4.76 -2.72 -6.93
CA PRO A 415 4.47 -1.33 -7.31
C PRO A 415 3.80 -0.53 -6.19
N VAL A 416 2.81 -1.12 -5.50
CA VAL A 416 2.09 -0.45 -4.40
C VAL A 416 3.04 -0.07 -3.27
N LEU A 417 3.93 -0.99 -2.87
CA LEU A 417 4.89 -0.75 -1.80
C LEU A 417 5.97 0.26 -2.22
N GLU A 418 6.47 0.17 -3.45
CA GLU A 418 7.42 1.13 -4.03
C GLU A 418 6.85 2.54 -4.05
N ASP A 419 5.64 2.71 -4.61
CA ASP A 419 4.96 4.01 -4.71
C ASP A 419 4.72 4.59 -3.30
N THR A 420 4.33 3.75 -2.33
CA THR A 420 4.15 4.18 -0.93
C THR A 420 5.44 4.71 -0.30
N ILE A 421 6.58 4.06 -0.58
CA ILE A 421 7.90 4.50 -0.10
C ILE A 421 8.33 5.80 -0.81
N GLU A 422 8.11 5.90 -2.12
CA GLU A 422 8.48 7.09 -2.90
C GLU A 422 7.67 8.31 -2.48
N VAL A 423 6.39 8.14 -2.16
CA VAL A 423 5.54 9.21 -1.60
C VAL A 423 6.10 9.74 -0.28
N TRP A 424 6.52 8.87 0.66
CA TRP A 424 7.17 9.31 1.90
C TRP A 424 8.50 10.04 1.63
N LYS A 425 9.35 9.50 0.75
CA LYS A 425 10.61 10.15 0.36
C LYS A 425 10.39 11.52 -0.25
N GLY A 426 9.35 11.67 -1.07
CA GLY A 426 8.93 12.96 -1.64
C GLY A 426 8.50 13.93 -0.54
N PHE A 427 7.72 13.46 0.43
CA PHE A 427 7.25 14.24 1.57
C PHE A 427 8.39 14.76 2.46
N ILE A 428 9.38 13.93 2.79
CA ILE A 428 10.56 14.33 3.59
C ILE A 428 11.70 14.95 2.76
N GLY A 429 11.54 15.05 1.45
CA GLY A 429 12.57 15.59 0.56
C GLY A 429 12.82 17.08 0.82
N PRO A 430 13.92 17.66 0.31
CA PRO A 430 14.25 19.09 0.48
C PRO A 430 13.21 20.08 -0.08
N LYS A 431 12.30 19.60 -0.93
CA LYS A 431 11.16 20.37 -1.49
C LYS A 431 9.81 19.77 -1.06
N GLY A 432 9.87 18.81 -0.14
CA GLY A 432 8.74 18.09 0.38
C GLY A 432 7.92 18.92 1.36
N ASP A 433 6.83 18.32 1.81
CA ASP A 433 5.83 18.95 2.67
C ASP A 433 6.19 18.88 4.17
N ILE A 434 7.24 18.15 4.55
CA ILE A 434 7.74 18.06 5.94
C ILE A 434 8.03 19.43 6.57
N HIS A 435 8.42 20.42 5.76
CA HIS A 435 8.75 21.76 6.24
C HIS A 435 7.55 22.55 6.79
N TYR A 436 6.32 22.12 6.51
CA TYR A 436 5.11 22.69 7.13
C TYR A 436 5.01 22.42 8.64
N PHE A 437 5.90 21.59 9.20
CA PHE A 437 5.93 21.22 10.62
C PHE A 437 7.15 21.78 11.36
N ASP A 438 8.06 22.51 10.70
CA ASP A 438 9.33 22.96 11.29
C ASP A 438 9.11 23.85 12.53
N ASP A 439 8.12 24.74 12.51
CA ASP A 439 7.74 25.59 13.65
C ASP A 439 7.22 24.78 14.85
N LEU A 440 6.55 23.65 14.62
CA LEU A 440 6.11 22.75 15.69
C LEU A 440 7.29 22.05 16.37
N THR A 441 8.38 21.82 15.64
CA THR A 441 9.63 21.27 16.19
C THR A 441 10.46 22.28 16.99
N SER A 442 10.07 23.56 16.96
CA SER A 442 10.69 24.63 17.75
C SER A 442 9.85 25.01 18.98
N ALA A 443 8.63 24.48 19.10
CA ALA A 443 7.69 24.77 20.17
C ALA A 443 7.96 23.94 21.44
N PRO A 444 7.31 24.24 22.59
CA PRO A 444 7.43 23.40 23.80
C PRO A 444 7.04 21.93 23.59
N CYS A 445 6.23 21.63 22.58
CA CYS A 445 5.86 20.26 22.17
C CYS A 445 6.84 19.61 21.18
N ALA A 446 7.96 20.26 20.88
CA ALA A 446 8.96 19.82 19.91
C ALA A 446 9.38 18.36 20.07
N ALA A 447 9.71 17.94 21.30
CA ALA A 447 10.16 16.58 21.57
C ALA A 447 9.10 15.53 21.21
N ARG A 448 7.81 15.83 21.45
CA ARG A 448 6.70 14.95 21.07
C ARG A 448 6.56 14.87 19.56
N ILE A 449 6.59 16.01 18.87
CA ILE A 449 6.46 16.06 17.41
C ILE A 449 7.63 15.36 16.72
N GLN A 450 8.86 15.62 17.17
CA GLN A 450 10.06 14.94 16.68
C GLN A 450 10.01 13.43 16.91
N GLY A 451 9.55 13.00 18.09
CA GLY A 451 9.32 11.58 18.38
C GLY A 451 8.30 10.95 17.43
N THR A 452 7.18 11.65 17.17
CA THR A 452 6.17 11.19 16.22
C THR A 452 6.72 11.09 14.79
N LEU A 453 7.46 12.09 14.31
CA LEU A 453 8.09 12.07 12.99
C LEU A 453 9.11 10.95 12.85
N HIS A 454 9.94 10.73 13.87
CA HIS A 454 10.90 9.62 13.90
C HIS A 454 10.20 8.26 13.87
N ASP A 455 9.08 8.11 14.59
CA ASP A 455 8.30 6.88 14.57
C ASP A 455 7.67 6.61 13.19
N ILE A 456 7.18 7.65 12.51
CA ILE A 456 6.67 7.56 11.14
C ILE A 456 7.81 7.14 10.19
N ASP A 457 8.96 7.82 10.25
CA ASP A 457 10.12 7.52 9.40
C ASP A 457 10.58 6.07 9.57
N ARG A 458 10.66 5.59 10.82
CA ARG A 458 10.97 4.19 11.13
C ARG A 458 9.98 3.21 10.49
N ASN A 459 8.68 3.53 10.48
CA ASN A 459 7.67 2.68 9.84
C ASN A 459 7.92 2.59 8.32
N PHE A 460 8.21 3.71 7.65
CA PHE A 460 8.52 3.72 6.21
C PHE A 460 9.87 3.08 5.88
N ASP A 461 10.88 3.19 6.74
CA ASP A 461 12.14 2.45 6.62
C ASP A 461 11.95 0.93 6.73
N ASN A 462 11.02 0.50 7.59
CA ASN A 462 10.62 -0.90 7.66
C ASN A 462 9.95 -1.34 6.36
N LEU A 463 8.99 -0.56 5.83
CA LEU A 463 8.39 -0.82 4.52
C LEU A 463 9.44 -0.93 3.41
N ALA A 464 10.44 -0.04 3.39
CA ALA A 464 11.55 -0.10 2.44
C ALA A 464 12.41 -1.36 2.60
N THR A 465 12.54 -1.88 3.81
CA THR A 465 13.23 -3.15 4.08
C THR A 465 12.43 -4.34 3.55
N LEU A 466 11.12 -4.35 3.78
CA LEU A 466 10.20 -5.37 3.26
C LEU A 466 10.17 -5.37 1.72
N TYR A 467 10.18 -4.20 1.08
CA TYR A 467 10.29 -4.08 -0.38
C TYR A 467 11.56 -4.76 -0.93
N ARG A 468 12.71 -4.51 -0.30
CA ARG A 468 13.98 -5.15 -0.70
C ARG A 468 13.95 -6.67 -0.55
N GLN A 469 13.21 -7.20 0.43
CA GLN A 469 13.01 -8.63 0.61
C GLN A 469 12.16 -9.22 -0.52
N LEU A 470 11.00 -8.62 -0.82
CA LEU A 470 10.15 -9.04 -1.94
C LEU A 470 10.90 -8.97 -3.29
N LEU A 471 11.67 -7.92 -3.53
CA LEU A 471 12.49 -7.78 -4.74
C LEU A 471 13.58 -8.86 -4.84
N ARG A 472 14.11 -9.32 -3.70
CA ARG A 472 15.06 -10.45 -3.67
C ARG A 472 14.37 -11.75 -4.08
N ILE A 473 13.19 -12.02 -3.54
CA ILE A 473 12.38 -13.21 -3.90
C ILE A 473 12.08 -13.17 -5.40
N GLN A 474 11.63 -12.03 -5.94
CA GLN A 474 11.35 -11.86 -7.38
C GLN A 474 12.57 -12.25 -8.24
N LYS A 475 13.74 -11.65 -7.95
CA LYS A 475 14.97 -11.92 -8.71
C LYS A 475 15.38 -13.39 -8.67
N GLN A 476 15.13 -14.07 -7.56
CA GLN A 476 15.42 -15.49 -7.44
C GLN A 476 14.43 -16.34 -8.26
N CYS A 477 13.13 -16.07 -8.18
CA CYS A 477 12.12 -16.73 -9.02
C CYS A 477 12.39 -16.53 -10.52
N GLU A 478 12.74 -15.32 -10.97
CA GLU A 478 13.09 -15.03 -12.37
C GLU A 478 14.32 -15.81 -12.83
N LYS A 479 15.34 -15.90 -11.98
CA LYS A 479 16.56 -16.67 -12.25
C LYS A 479 16.26 -18.16 -12.38
N GLU A 480 15.42 -18.70 -11.50
CA GLU A 480 14.99 -20.10 -11.55
C GLU A 480 14.17 -20.40 -12.80
N GLN A 481 13.23 -19.52 -13.16
CA GLN A 481 12.44 -19.63 -14.38
C GLN A 481 13.35 -19.66 -15.62
N SER A 482 14.27 -18.71 -15.73
CA SER A 482 15.24 -18.64 -16.85
C SER A 482 16.13 -19.89 -16.93
N SER A 483 16.57 -20.40 -15.78
CA SER A 483 17.36 -21.63 -15.68
C SER A 483 16.56 -22.85 -16.15
N LEU A 484 15.29 -22.94 -15.77
CA LEU A 484 14.40 -24.04 -16.16
C LEU A 484 14.07 -24.00 -17.64
N GLU A 485 13.76 -22.82 -18.19
CA GLU A 485 13.56 -22.63 -19.63
C GLU A 485 14.79 -23.08 -20.43
N THR A 486 15.99 -22.71 -19.98
CA THR A 486 17.24 -23.15 -20.61
C THR A 486 17.40 -24.68 -20.58
N ARG A 487 17.04 -25.32 -19.46
CA ARG A 487 17.07 -26.79 -19.33
C ARG A 487 16.04 -27.47 -20.23
N LEU A 488 14.84 -26.93 -20.32
CA LEU A 488 13.79 -27.44 -21.22
C LEU A 488 14.21 -27.32 -22.69
N VAL A 489 14.79 -26.19 -23.09
CA VAL A 489 15.34 -26.02 -24.44
C VAL A 489 16.45 -27.03 -24.71
N LEU A 490 17.36 -27.25 -23.75
CA LEU A 490 18.43 -28.24 -23.89
C LEU A 490 17.89 -29.68 -23.99
N GLN A 491 16.89 -30.01 -23.19
CA GLN A 491 16.25 -31.32 -23.22
C GLN A 491 15.44 -31.54 -24.51
N ASN A 492 14.75 -30.52 -25.00
CA ASN A 492 14.04 -30.58 -26.26
C ASN A 492 15.00 -30.73 -27.45
N ASN A 493 16.14 -30.03 -27.43
CA ASN A 493 17.21 -30.23 -28.41
C ASN A 493 17.74 -31.66 -28.35
N ARG A 494 17.93 -32.23 -27.15
CA ARG A 494 18.36 -33.62 -26.99
C ARG A 494 17.31 -34.63 -27.49
N ASN A 495 16.02 -34.37 -27.24
CA ASN A 495 14.93 -35.21 -27.73
C ASN A 495 14.80 -35.13 -29.24
N THR A 496 14.96 -33.93 -29.81
CA THR A 496 14.99 -33.71 -31.26
C THR A 496 16.16 -34.44 -31.89
N ASP A 497 17.35 -34.38 -31.29
CA ASP A 497 18.51 -35.16 -31.71
C ASP A 497 18.20 -36.67 -31.73
N LEU A 498 17.58 -37.20 -30.67
CA LEU A 498 17.19 -38.62 -30.60
C LEU A 498 16.12 -38.99 -31.65
N MET A 499 15.11 -38.15 -31.85
CA MET A 499 14.10 -38.30 -32.90
C MET A 499 14.75 -38.39 -34.29
N VAL A 500 15.64 -37.45 -34.60
CA VAL A 500 16.35 -37.41 -35.89
C VAL A 500 17.27 -38.63 -36.05
N LEU A 501 17.92 -39.08 -34.98
CA LEU A 501 18.84 -40.21 -35.01
C LEU A 501 18.17 -41.57 -35.17
N TYR A 502 17.01 -41.78 -34.53
CA TYR A 502 16.41 -43.10 -34.42
C TYR A 502 15.07 -43.23 -35.15
N LEU A 503 14.20 -42.22 -35.09
CA LEU A 503 12.86 -42.31 -35.68
C LEU A 503 12.83 -41.92 -37.16
N CYS A 504 13.60 -40.90 -37.57
CA CYS A 504 13.66 -40.49 -38.97
C CYS A 504 14.17 -41.61 -39.90
N PRO A 505 15.24 -42.37 -39.58
CA PRO A 505 15.69 -43.49 -40.42
C PRO A 505 14.64 -44.58 -40.59
N VAL A 506 13.97 -44.96 -39.50
CA VAL A 506 12.89 -45.96 -39.54
C VAL A 506 11.73 -45.47 -40.40
N SER A 507 11.30 -44.21 -40.23
CA SER A 507 10.23 -43.62 -41.04
C SER A 507 10.60 -43.53 -42.52
N MET A 508 11.85 -43.14 -42.84
CA MET A 508 12.35 -43.10 -44.22
C MET A 508 12.34 -44.48 -44.88
N VAL A 509 12.82 -45.52 -44.18
CA VAL A 509 12.83 -46.89 -44.71
C VAL A 509 11.41 -47.44 -44.86
N THR A 510 10.54 -47.25 -43.87
CA THR A 510 9.12 -47.63 -43.97
C THR A 510 8.44 -46.95 -45.16
N SER A 511 8.71 -45.66 -45.39
CA SER A 511 8.17 -44.93 -46.54
C SER A 511 8.69 -45.50 -47.87
N PHE A 512 9.97 -45.88 -47.93
CA PHE A 512 10.57 -46.49 -49.11
C PHE A 512 9.94 -47.85 -49.47
N PHE A 513 9.69 -48.69 -48.46
CA PHE A 513 9.01 -49.99 -48.65
C PHE A 513 7.50 -49.88 -48.89
N GLY A 514 6.87 -48.74 -48.56
CA GLY A 514 5.46 -48.48 -48.81
C GLY A 514 5.11 -48.07 -50.25
N ILE A 515 6.10 -47.79 -51.10
CA ILE A 515 5.89 -47.40 -52.50
C ILE A 515 5.41 -48.61 -53.31
N GLN A 516 4.17 -48.57 -53.81
CA GLN A 516 3.52 -49.70 -54.51
C GLN A 516 4.21 -50.13 -55.81
N LYS A 517 4.96 -49.25 -56.47
CA LYS A 517 5.75 -49.57 -57.67
C LYS A 517 7.24 -49.58 -57.31
N PRO A 518 7.87 -50.76 -57.22
CA PRO A 518 9.26 -50.85 -56.82
C PRO A 518 10.15 -50.19 -57.88
N ILE A 519 10.87 -49.13 -57.49
CA ILE A 519 11.90 -48.49 -58.32
C ILE A 519 13.16 -49.37 -58.36
N MET A 520 13.35 -50.24 -57.36
CA MET A 520 14.44 -51.21 -57.26
C MET A 520 13.87 -52.61 -57.00
N SER A 521 14.45 -53.64 -57.60
CA SER A 521 14.01 -55.04 -57.50
C SER A 521 14.33 -55.72 -56.16
N ILE A 522 14.35 -54.99 -55.04
CA ILE A 522 14.63 -55.55 -53.72
C ILE A 522 13.38 -56.27 -53.24
N GLN A 523 13.47 -57.57 -53.02
CA GLN A 523 12.35 -58.37 -52.51
C GLN A 523 12.07 -57.97 -51.05
N PRO A 524 10.85 -57.51 -50.71
CA PRO A 524 10.52 -57.05 -49.37
C PRO A 524 10.50 -58.23 -48.39
N SER A 525 11.59 -58.37 -47.64
CA SER A 525 11.72 -59.28 -46.50
C SER A 525 11.99 -58.49 -45.23
N GLY A 526 11.61 -59.03 -44.06
CA GLY A 526 11.93 -58.40 -42.77
C GLY A 526 13.43 -58.17 -42.59
N LEU A 527 14.26 -59.04 -43.18
CA LEU A 527 15.73 -58.93 -43.15
C LEU A 527 16.24 -57.74 -43.96
N THR A 528 15.67 -57.52 -45.17
CA THR A 528 16.02 -56.36 -46.01
C THR A 528 15.59 -55.03 -45.40
N PHE A 529 14.43 -54.99 -44.71
CA PHE A 529 13.97 -53.81 -43.99
C PHE A 529 14.93 -53.42 -42.85
N PHE A 530 15.30 -54.41 -42.03
CA PHE A 530 16.22 -54.19 -40.92
C PHE A 530 17.61 -53.76 -41.41
N GLY A 531 18.14 -54.44 -42.43
CA GLY A 531 19.43 -54.10 -43.04
C GLY A 531 19.47 -52.68 -43.61
N LEU A 532 18.42 -52.26 -44.33
CA LEU A 532 18.35 -50.90 -44.87
C LEU A 532 18.20 -49.84 -43.76
N THR A 533 17.44 -50.14 -42.70
CA THR A 533 17.29 -49.24 -41.54
C THR A 533 18.63 -49.01 -40.85
N VAL A 534 19.40 -50.08 -40.60
CA VAL A 534 20.75 -49.98 -40.02
C VAL A 534 21.69 -49.18 -40.93
N LEU A 535 21.61 -49.39 -42.25
CA LEU A 535 22.42 -48.63 -43.22
C LEU A 535 22.10 -47.14 -43.20
N VAL A 536 20.82 -46.76 -43.21
CA VAL A 536 20.38 -45.35 -43.13
C VAL A 536 20.78 -44.73 -41.79
N MET A 537 20.63 -45.45 -40.68
CA MET A 537 21.11 -44.98 -39.36
C MET A 537 22.63 -44.75 -39.37
N ALA A 538 23.43 -45.67 -39.93
CA ALA A 538 24.88 -45.51 -40.05
C ALA A 538 25.23 -44.28 -40.93
N PHE A 539 24.51 -44.07 -42.02
CA PHE A 539 24.70 -42.92 -42.90
C PHE A 539 24.42 -41.59 -42.19
N VAL A 540 23.31 -41.49 -41.44
CA VAL A 540 22.98 -40.30 -40.63
C VAL A 540 24.07 -40.02 -39.58
N GLN A 541 24.60 -41.06 -38.93
CA GLN A 541 25.69 -40.91 -37.96
C GLN A 541 26.99 -40.40 -38.60
N VAL A 542 27.33 -40.87 -39.81
CA VAL A 542 28.48 -40.38 -40.57
C VAL A 542 28.31 -38.92 -40.96
N ILE A 543 27.12 -38.52 -41.45
CA ILE A 543 26.81 -37.12 -41.75
C ILE A 543 26.95 -36.27 -40.48
N ARG A 544 26.40 -36.72 -39.36
CA ARG A 544 26.52 -36.01 -38.08
C ARG A 544 27.98 -35.80 -37.72
N LEU A 545 28.79 -36.86 -37.68
CA LEU A 545 30.24 -36.78 -37.42
C LEU A 545 30.98 -35.83 -38.37
N ALA A 546 30.61 -35.81 -39.66
CA ALA A 546 31.19 -34.89 -40.63
C ALA A 546 30.79 -33.43 -40.37
N MET A 547 29.54 -33.18 -39.98
CA MET A 547 29.04 -31.85 -39.62
C MET A 547 29.63 -31.36 -38.29
N THR A 548 29.73 -32.20 -37.25
CA THR A 548 30.33 -31.79 -35.96
C THR A 548 31.81 -31.47 -36.10
N LYS A 549 32.54 -32.20 -36.97
CA LYS A 549 33.94 -31.89 -37.27
C LYS A 549 34.11 -30.60 -38.08
N ARG A 550 33.09 -30.16 -38.83
CA ARG A 550 33.10 -28.86 -39.52
C ARG A 550 32.79 -27.68 -38.59
N THR A 551 31.96 -27.87 -37.56
CA THR A 551 31.63 -26.80 -36.60
C THR A 551 32.66 -26.65 -35.49
N TYR A 552 33.39 -27.73 -35.13
CA TYR A 552 34.56 -27.65 -34.25
C TYR A 552 35.80 -27.21 -35.04
N ARG A 553 35.78 -26.01 -35.61
CA ARG A 553 37.00 -25.37 -36.14
C ARG A 553 37.82 -24.97 -34.91
N PRO A 554 38.91 -25.66 -34.59
CA PRO A 554 39.58 -25.44 -33.31
C PRO A 554 40.18 -24.02 -33.31
N ARG A 555 39.94 -23.25 -32.23
CA ARG A 555 40.32 -21.82 -32.10
C ARG A 555 41.75 -21.50 -32.53
N TRP A 556 42.68 -22.45 -32.47
CA TRP A 556 44.04 -22.27 -32.95
C TRP A 556 44.14 -22.06 -34.47
N CYS A 557 43.19 -22.54 -35.28
CA CYS A 557 43.11 -22.27 -36.71
C CYS A 557 42.82 -20.79 -36.99
N ASP A 558 41.97 -20.14 -36.18
CA ASP A 558 41.72 -18.71 -36.30
C ASP A 558 42.94 -17.90 -35.83
N THR A 559 43.60 -18.33 -34.74
CA THR A 559 44.88 -17.73 -34.31
C THR A 559 45.98 -17.90 -35.36
N ALA A 560 46.04 -19.04 -36.04
CA ALA A 560 46.96 -19.33 -37.13
C ALA A 560 46.61 -18.51 -38.38
N ALA A 561 45.32 -18.33 -38.69
CA ALA A 561 44.87 -17.50 -39.82
C ALA A 561 45.10 -16.00 -39.57
N ILE A 562 44.99 -15.54 -38.32
CA ILE A 562 45.34 -14.16 -37.92
C ILE A 562 46.85 -13.95 -38.00
N ARG A 563 47.66 -14.90 -37.51
CA ARG A 563 49.13 -14.84 -37.68
C ARG A 563 49.55 -14.93 -39.14
N ALA A 564 48.94 -15.78 -39.95
CA ALA A 564 49.23 -15.90 -41.36
C ALA A 564 48.87 -14.61 -42.11
N ARG A 565 47.73 -13.96 -41.77
CA ARG A 565 47.40 -12.63 -42.32
C ARG A 565 48.36 -11.54 -41.87
N GLY A 566 48.86 -11.58 -40.64
CA GLY A 566 49.90 -10.66 -40.16
C GLY A 566 51.27 -10.87 -40.83
N ILE A 567 51.55 -12.07 -41.35
CA ILE A 567 52.78 -12.38 -42.10
C ILE A 567 52.61 -12.03 -43.59
N LEU A 568 51.41 -12.20 -44.16
CA LEU A 568 51.09 -11.85 -45.55
C LEU A 568 50.88 -10.34 -45.77
N GLN A 569 50.41 -9.61 -44.76
CA GLN A 569 50.48 -8.15 -44.74
C GLN A 569 51.89 -7.73 -44.34
N GLY A 570 52.81 -7.90 -45.30
CA GLY A 570 54.23 -7.60 -45.18
C GLY A 570 54.50 -6.31 -44.42
N GLY A 571 55.50 -6.37 -43.54
CA GLY A 571 55.98 -5.30 -42.69
C GLY A 571 56.35 -4.03 -43.45
N ARG A 572 55.35 -3.16 -43.66
CA ARG A 572 55.55 -1.77 -44.12
C ARG A 572 54.93 -0.71 -43.21
N ALA A 573 54.28 -1.09 -42.11
CA ALA A 573 53.58 -0.13 -41.24
C ALA A 573 54.38 0.37 -40.01
N ASN A 574 55.63 -0.06 -39.79
CA ASN A 574 56.37 0.26 -38.55
C ASN A 574 57.50 1.29 -38.71
N ILE A 575 57.50 2.09 -39.78
CA ILE A 575 58.44 3.22 -39.93
C ILE A 575 57.62 4.50 -39.88
N ALA A 576 57.58 5.13 -38.71
CA ALA A 576 57.12 6.50 -38.56
C ALA A 576 58.34 7.43 -38.60
N GLU A 577 58.38 8.36 -39.55
CA GLU A 577 59.38 9.44 -39.59
C GLU A 577 58.96 10.53 -38.59
N ASN A 578 59.86 10.82 -37.64
CA ASN A 578 59.71 11.99 -36.77
C ASN A 578 60.02 13.27 -37.58
N PRO A 579 59.48 14.44 -37.21
CA PRO A 579 59.61 15.69 -37.96
C PRO A 579 61.05 16.25 -38.07
N ILE A 580 62.06 15.52 -37.58
CA ILE A 580 63.49 15.89 -37.62
C ILE A 580 64.27 14.97 -38.61
N GLY A 581 63.60 14.08 -39.34
CA GLY A 581 64.19 13.34 -40.45
C GLY A 581 65.02 12.10 -40.08
N SER A 582 64.98 11.63 -38.82
CA SER A 582 65.62 10.38 -38.42
C SER A 582 64.64 9.20 -38.38
N ARG A 583 65.01 8.09 -39.03
CA ARG A 583 64.24 6.83 -39.04
C ARG A 583 64.61 5.99 -37.83
N VAL A 584 63.65 5.73 -36.95
CA VAL A 584 63.84 4.86 -35.79
C VAL A 584 62.87 3.68 -35.86
N ILE A 585 63.41 2.46 -35.74
CA ILE A 585 62.62 1.22 -35.71
C ILE A 585 61.96 1.10 -34.33
N GLN A 586 60.63 1.18 -34.29
CA GLN A 586 59.89 1.10 -33.03
C GLN A 586 59.81 -0.37 -32.57
N ARG A 587 60.49 -0.71 -31.48
CA ARG A 587 60.41 -2.04 -30.84
C ARG A 587 59.00 -2.23 -30.24
N ILE A 588 58.23 -3.16 -30.80
CA ILE A 588 56.91 -3.56 -30.31
C ILE A 588 57.06 -4.14 -28.89
N ARG A 589 56.45 -3.47 -27.90
CA ARG A 589 56.39 -3.97 -26.51
C ARG A 589 55.47 -5.20 -26.45
N THR A 590 56.04 -6.36 -26.15
CA THR A 590 55.37 -7.67 -26.08
C THR A 590 54.61 -7.96 -24.77
N HIS A 591 54.28 -6.96 -23.94
CA HIS A 591 53.81 -7.19 -22.55
C HIS A 591 52.37 -6.80 -22.20
N SER A 592 51.43 -6.67 -23.16
CA SER A 592 50.05 -6.24 -22.84
C SER A 592 49.00 -7.35 -22.67
N TRP A 593 49.38 -8.64 -22.67
CA TRP A 593 48.39 -9.74 -22.70
C TRP A 593 47.90 -10.28 -21.35
N TYR A 594 48.28 -9.68 -20.20
CA TYR A 594 48.00 -10.26 -18.88
C TYR A 594 47.23 -9.35 -17.90
N LYS A 595 46.22 -8.60 -18.38
CA LYS A 595 45.22 -7.96 -17.49
C LYS A 595 43.83 -8.03 -18.08
N LYS A 596 43.13 -9.14 -17.83
CA LYS A 596 41.66 -9.21 -17.69
C LYS A 596 41.24 -10.60 -17.17
N SER A 597 41.36 -10.79 -15.86
CA SER A 597 40.49 -11.65 -15.05
C SER A 597 40.83 -11.48 -13.57
N LYS A 598 40.22 -10.47 -12.94
CA LYS A 598 39.77 -10.50 -11.55
C LYS A 598 38.67 -9.48 -11.40
#